data_AF-A0A077P335-F1
#
_entry.id   AF-A0A077P335-F1
#
_cell.length_a   1.000
_cell.length_b   1.000
_cell.length_c   1.000
_cell.angle_alpha   90.00
_cell.angle_beta   90.00
_cell.angle_gamma   90.00
#
_symmetry.space_group_name_H-M   'P 1'
#
loop_
_entity.id
_entity.type
_entity.pdbx_description
1 polymer ?
#
loop_
_entity_poly.entity_id
_entity_poly.type
_entity_poly.pdbx_seq_one_letter_code
_entity_poly.pdbx_strand_id
1 'polypeptide(L)' 'MTLVERKSLFTIIIKLEDKTAEGVAKAETRHLSLIKYKVKEMTFDNGLEFAEHELISKNLETKIYFAHPYSP' A
#
# COMPACT_ATOMS: atom_id res chain seq x y z
N MET A 1 -5.96 7.91 0.67
CA MET A 1 -5.13 6.93 -0.07
C MET A 1 -6.04 6.09 -0.93
N THR A 2 -5.58 5.78 -2.14
CA THR A 2 -6.36 5.02 -3.13
C THR A 2 -5.49 3.88 -3.64
N LEU A 3 -6.00 2.66 -3.55
CA LEU A 3 -5.34 1.45 -4.01
C LEU A 3 -6.16 0.85 -5.15
N VAL A 4 -5.51 0.50 -6.25
CA VAL A 4 -6.17 -0.04 -7.44
C VAL A 4 -5.50 -1.33 -7.85
N GLU A 5 -6.27 -2.41 -7.94
CA GLU A 5 -5.79 -3.65 -8.54
C GLU A 5 -5.78 -3.50 -10.06
N ARG A 6 -4.61 -3.69 -10.68
CA ARG A 6 -4.37 -3.30 -12.07
C ARG A 6 -5.18 -4.06 -13.12
N LYS A 7 -5.59 -5.30 -12.88
CA LYS A 7 -6.29 -6.13 -13.89
C LYS A 7 -7.80 -5.91 -13.87
N SER A 8 -8.40 -5.96 -12.69
CA SER A 8 -9.85 -5.86 -12.50
C SER A 8 -10.32 -4.44 -12.24
N LEU A 9 -9.40 -3.50 -11.97
CA LEU A 9 -9.68 -2.13 -11.53
C LEU A 9 -10.44 -2.07 -10.20
N PHE A 10 -10.40 -3.15 -9.41
CA PHE A 10 -10.95 -3.16 -8.06
C PHE A 10 -10.25 -2.09 -7.23
N THR A 11 -11.04 -1.13 -6.74
CA THR A 11 -10.51 0.09 -6.12
C THR A 11 -10.92 0.15 -4.66
N ILE A 12 -9.94 0.43 -3.79
CA ILE A 12 -10.13 0.66 -2.37
C ILE A 12 -9.73 2.11 -2.07
N ILE A 13 -10.62 2.86 -1.44
CA ILE A 13 -10.35 4.24 -1.00
C ILE A 13 -10.36 4.25 0.52
N ILE A 14 -9.23 4.63 1.11
CA ILE A 14 -9.05 4.73 2.55
C ILE A 14 -8.85 6.20 2.90
N LYS A 15 -9.76 6.73 3.74
CA LYS A 15 -9.59 8.04 4.36
C LYS A 15 -8.51 7.91 5.43
N LEU A 16 -7.47 8.72 5.32
CA LEU A 16 -6.40 8.79 6.29
C LEU A 16 -6.62 10.00 7.21
N GLU A 17 -6.30 9.86 8.49
CA GLU A 17 -6.35 10.95 9.47
C GLU A 17 -5.12 11.87 9.34
N ASP A 18 -3.97 11.29 9.01
CA ASP A 18 -2.73 11.99 8.68
C ASP A 18 -1.99 11.27 7.53
N LYS A 19 -0.91 11.89 7.03
CA LYS A 19 -0.05 11.32 5.98
C LYS A 19 1.31 10.86 6.50
N THR A 20 1.41 10.57 7.80
CA THR A 20 2.65 10.03 8.36
C THR A 20 2.85 8.61 7.85
N ALA A 21 4.11 8.19 7.70
CA ALA A 21 4.41 6.85 7.18
C ALA A 21 3.83 5.74 8.08
N GLU A 22 3.89 5.94 9.40
CA GLU A 22 3.28 5.02 10.37
C GLU A 22 1.75 4.98 10.25
N GLY A 23 1.11 6.15 10.12
CA GLY A 23 -0.34 6.26 9.97
C GLY A 23 -0.85 5.56 8.70
N VAL A 24 -0.13 5.75 7.59
CA VAL A 24 -0.39 5.05 6.32
C VAL A 24 -0.24 3.54 6.47
N ALA A 25 0.89 3.07 7.01
CA ALA A 25 1.15 1.64 7.16
C ALA A 25 0.12 0.93 8.05
N LYS A 26 -0.28 1.57 9.15
CA LYS A 26 -1.34 1.07 10.04
C LYS A 26 -2.70 1.01 9.34
N ALA A 27 -3.07 2.07 8.62
CA ALA A 27 -4.33 2.13 7.90
C ALA A 27 -4.40 1.06 6.79
N GLU A 28 -3.36 0.95 5.96
CA GLU A 28 -3.28 -0.10 4.92
C GLU A 28 -3.41 -1.50 5.51
N THR A 29 -2.56 -1.81 6.49
CA THR A 29 -2.55 -3.13 7.12
C THR A 29 -3.93 -3.49 7.67
N ARG A 30 -4.57 -2.56 8.40
CA ARG A 30 -5.89 -2.77 8.98
C ARG A 30 -6.93 -3.08 7.90
N HIS A 31 -6.99 -2.27 6.84
CA HIS A 31 -8.02 -2.39 5.82
C HIS A 31 -7.79 -3.57 4.85
N LEU A 32 -6.53 -3.94 4.58
CA LEU A 32 -6.18 -5.01 3.66
C LEU A 32 -6.08 -6.39 4.32
N SER A 33 -5.95 -6.46 5.65
CA SER A 33 -5.84 -7.73 6.39
C SER A 33 -6.91 -8.77 6.04
N LEU A 34 -8.16 -8.33 5.85
CA LEU A 34 -9.31 -9.20 5.51
C LEU A 34 -9.22 -9.79 4.10
N ILE A 35 -8.43 -9.20 3.23
CA ILE A 35 -8.24 -9.61 1.84
C ILE A 35 -6.78 -9.92 1.52
N LYS A 36 -5.92 -10.11 2.53
CA LYS A 36 -4.46 -10.25 2.33
C LYS A 36 -4.10 -11.35 1.33
N TYR A 37 -4.86 -12.44 1.29
CA TYR A 37 -4.69 -13.54 0.33
C TYR A 37 -4.92 -13.15 -1.15
N LYS A 38 -5.56 -12.00 -1.40
CA LYS A 38 -5.73 -11.40 -2.73
C LYS A 38 -4.61 -10.42 -3.09
N VAL A 39 -3.84 -9.94 -2.12
CA VAL A 39 -2.78 -8.93 -2.29
C VAL A 39 -1.44 -9.63 -2.51
N LYS A 40 -1.08 -9.89 -3.77
CA LYS A 40 0.14 -10.64 -4.12
C LYS A 40 1.40 -9.79 -4.07
N GLU A 41 1.30 -8.58 -4.61
CA GLU A 41 2.35 -7.58 -4.62
C GLU A 41 1.72 -6.20 -4.69
N MET A 42 2.44 -5.20 -4.19
CA MET A 42 2.06 -3.80 -4.22
C MET A 42 3.20 -2.99 -4.83
N THR A 43 2.85 -1.91 -5.53
CA THR A 43 3.83 -0.97 -6.09
C THR A 43 3.45 0.42 -5.64
N PHE A 44 4.39 1.11 -5.00
CA PHE A 44 4.24 2.49 -4.55
C PHE A 44 5.12 3.43 -5.38
N ASP A 45 4.79 4.72 -5.33
CA ASP A 45 5.74 5.75 -5.71
C ASP A 45 6.78 5.95 -4.59
N ASN A 46 7.79 6.79 -4.82
CA ASN A 46 8.83 7.08 -3.82
C ASN A 46 8.37 8.15 -2.80
N GLY A 47 7.07 8.24 -2.51
CA GLY A 47 6.52 9.14 -1.49
C GLY A 47 7.02 8.78 -0.09
N LEU A 48 7.29 9.80 0.73
CA LEU A 48 7.78 9.62 2.11
C LEU A 48 6.72 8.97 3.01
N GLU A 49 5.45 9.07 2.65
CA GLU A 49 4.34 8.37 3.31
C GLU A 49 4.44 6.83 3.24
N PHE A 50 5.31 6.28 2.37
CA PHE A 50 5.55 4.85 2.25
C PHE A 50 6.89 4.41 2.87
N ALA A 51 7.55 5.26 3.66
CA ALA A 51 8.82 4.92 4.31
C ALA A 51 8.71 3.64 5.17
N GLU A 52 7.56 3.42 5.82
CA GLU A 52 7.27 2.26 6.67
C GLU A 52 6.71 1.04 5.89
N HIS A 53 7.02 0.92 4.60
CA HIS A 53 6.58 -0.19 3.74
C HIS A 53 6.96 -1.58 4.27
N GLU A 54 8.07 -1.73 4.98
CA GLU A 54 8.45 -3.01 5.59
C GLU A 54 7.39 -3.55 6.56
N LEU A 55 6.72 -2.66 7.31
CA LEU A 55 5.62 -3.02 8.19
C LEU A 55 4.41 -3.56 7.40
N ILE A 56 4.09 -2.93 6.27
CA ILE A 56 3.01 -3.35 5.37
C ILE A 56 3.33 -4.72 4.78
N SER A 57 4.53 -4.89 4.23
CA SER A 57 5.03 -6.15 3.65
C SER A 57 4.93 -7.30 4.65
N LYS A 58 5.39 -7.09 5.88
CA LYS A 58 5.36 -8.10 6.93
C LYS A 58 3.94 -8.50 7.34
N ASN A 59 3.04 -7.53 7.54
CA ASN A 59 1.70 -7.82 8.02
C ASN A 59 0.78 -8.41 6.94
N LEU A 60 0.98 -8.02 5.69
CA LEU A 60 0.19 -8.52 4.56
C LEU A 60 0.82 -9.74 3.88
N GLU A 61 2.04 -10.11 4.26
CA GLU A 61 2.83 -11.20 3.65
C GLU A 61 2.95 -11.00 2.13
N THR A 62 3.18 -9.75 1.72
CA THR A 62 3.13 -9.32 0.32
C THR A 62 4.43 -8.64 -0.08
N LYS A 63 4.80 -8.72 -1.37
CA LYS A 63 5.99 -8.03 -1.88
C LYS A 63 5.66 -6.57 -2.18
N ILE A 64 6.59 -5.67 -1.86
CA ILE A 64 6.46 -4.26 -2.17
C ILE A 64 7.58 -3.85 -3.11
N TYR A 65 7.20 -3.10 -4.14
CA TYR A 65 8.09 -2.50 -5.13
C TYR A 65 7.90 -0.99 -5.14
N PHE A 66 8.93 -0.28 -5.57
CA PHE A 66 8.88 1.16 -5.78
C PHE A 66 9.06 1.48 -7.26
N ALA A 67 8.29 2.44 -7.76
CA ALA A 67 8.44 2.92 -9.12
C ALA A 67 9.85 3.51 -9.31
N HIS A 68 10.42 3.33 -10.51
CA HIS A 68 11.64 4.04 -10.86
C HIS A 68 11.37 5.56 -10.90
N PRO A 69 12.24 6.39 -10.30
CA PRO A 69 12.09 7.83 -10.38
C PRO A 69 11.99 8.32 -11.82
N TYR A 70 11.08 9.26 -12.09
CA TYR A 70 10.88 9.88 -13.41
C TYR A 70 10.50 8.92 -14.55
N SER A 71 9.92 7.76 -14.24
CA SER A 71 9.44 6.79 -15.22
C SER A 71 7.91 6.64 -15.13
N PRO A 72 7.14 7.48 -15.84
CA PRO A 72 5.68 7.40 -15.88
C PRO A 72 5.14 6.16 -16.63
#